data_AF-A0A927FQ62-F1
#
_entry.id   AF-A0A927FQ62-F1
#
_cell.length_a   1.000
_cell.length_b   1.000
_cell.length_c   1.000
_cell.angle_alpha   90.00
_cell.angle_beta   90.00
_cell.angle_gamma   90.00
#
_symmetry.space_group_name_H-M   'P 1'
#
loop_
_entity.id
_entity.type
_entity.pdbx_description
1 polymer ?
#
loop_
_entity_poly.entity_id
_entity_poly.type
_entity_poly.pdbx_seq_one_letter_code
_entity_poly.pdbx_strand_id
1 'polypeptide(L)'
;MADNTLAHRAQNATTTETMQLPPSAPPVNHGKTQAAWVTCWLIVIGGTVAGLGVAFAWVWMFWAGLGICVLGLVIGGVMKSMGFGQGGAATIAREKTHGGH
;
A
#
# COMPACT_ATOMS: atom_id res chain seq x y z
N MET A 1 -13.61 36.92 34.63
CA MET A 1 -13.05 35.74 33.93
C MET A 1 -14.14 35.26 33.00
N ALA A 2 -14.05 35.56 31.70
CA ALA A 2 -14.97 35.04 30.70
C ALA A 2 -14.56 33.59 30.40
N ASP A 3 -15.45 32.68 30.70
CA ASP A 3 -15.29 31.24 30.58
C ASP A 3 -15.42 30.83 29.10
N ASN A 4 -14.38 30.19 28.58
CA ASN A 4 -14.25 29.73 27.18
C ASN A 4 -15.31 28.68 26.77
N THR A 5 -16.28 28.38 27.63
CA THR A 5 -17.35 27.37 27.44
C THR A 5 -18.33 27.69 26.31
N LEU A 6 -18.42 28.95 25.89
CA LEU A 6 -19.32 29.39 24.80
C LEU A 6 -18.65 29.38 23.42
N ALA A 7 -17.33 29.52 23.34
CA ALA A 7 -16.58 29.47 22.08
C ALA A 7 -16.61 28.07 21.44
N HIS A 8 -16.58 27.00 22.26
CA HIS A 8 -16.63 25.62 21.76
C HIS A 8 -17.99 25.19 21.20
N ARG A 9 -19.09 25.82 21.65
CA ARG A 9 -20.46 25.47 21.20
C ARG A 9 -20.83 26.10 19.86
N ALA A 10 -20.20 27.21 19.48
CA ALA A 10 -20.41 27.85 18.18
C ALA A 10 -19.67 27.11 17.04
N GLN A 11 -18.59 26.40 17.35
CA GLN A 11 -17.78 25.67 16.37
C GLN A 11 -18.43 24.38 15.85
N ASN A 12 -19.47 23.89 16.52
CA ASN A 12 -20.17 22.65 16.16
C ASN A 12 -21.48 22.89 15.37
N ALA A 13 -21.70 24.10 14.88
CA ALA A 13 -22.69 24.37 13.84
C ALA A 13 -22.13 24.03 12.45
N THR A 14 -21.52 22.86 12.30
CA THR A 14 -21.15 22.34 10.99
C THR A 14 -22.39 21.72 10.38
N THR A 15 -22.92 22.42 9.38
CA THR A 15 -23.86 21.95 8.37
C THR A 15 -23.89 20.43 8.27
N THR A 16 -25.07 19.85 8.47
CA THR A 16 -25.43 18.47 8.11
C THR A 16 -25.33 18.32 6.59
N GLU A 17 -24.13 18.40 6.03
CA GLU A 17 -23.84 17.93 4.70
C GLU A 17 -24.12 16.44 4.74
N THR A 18 -25.05 15.97 3.93
CA THR A 18 -25.36 14.54 3.81
C THR A 18 -24.11 13.85 3.28
N MET A 19 -23.20 13.46 4.17
CA MET A 19 -21.99 12.73 3.81
C MET A 19 -22.43 11.47 3.08
N GLN A 20 -22.30 11.48 1.76
CA GLN A 20 -22.39 10.28 0.95
C GLN A 20 -21.16 9.43 1.27
N LEU A 21 -21.24 8.71 2.37
CA LEU A 21 -20.21 7.76 2.74
C LEU A 21 -20.25 6.62 1.72
N PRO A 22 -19.08 6.18 1.22
CA PRO A 22 -19.02 4.96 0.45
C PRO A 22 -19.58 3.80 1.29
N PRO A 23 -20.23 2.81 0.67
CA PRO A 23 -20.91 1.71 1.37
C PRO A 23 -19.98 0.82 2.21
N SER A 24 -18.66 1.00 2.11
CA SER A 24 -17.67 0.34 2.94
C SER A 24 -16.59 1.31 3.39
N ALA A 25 -16.15 1.19 4.64
CA ALA A 25 -14.96 1.89 5.12
C ALA A 25 -13.73 1.52 4.26
N PRO A 26 -12.86 2.48 3.92
CA PRO A 26 -11.62 2.19 3.22
C PRO A 26 -10.73 1.22 4.02
N PRO A 27 -10.02 0.29 3.37
CA PRO A 27 -9.14 -0.64 4.06
C PRO A 27 -8.01 0.06 4.82
N VAL A 28 -7.78 -0.34 6.08
CA VAL A 28 -6.78 0.30 6.98
C VAL A 28 -5.33 0.17 6.50
N ASN A 29 -5.05 -0.77 5.60
CA ASN A 29 -3.69 -0.98 5.12
C ASN A 29 -3.22 0.09 4.12
N HIS A 30 -4.11 0.93 3.55
CA HIS A 30 -3.75 1.98 2.58
C HIS A 30 -2.90 1.46 1.40
N GLY A 31 -3.14 0.22 0.95
CA GLY A 31 -2.34 -0.43 -0.10
C GLY A 31 -0.97 -0.94 0.36
N LYS A 32 -0.61 -0.77 1.64
CA LYS A 32 0.66 -1.19 2.26
C LYS A 32 0.67 -2.68 2.62
N THR A 33 0.30 -3.53 1.67
CA THR A 33 0.32 -4.99 1.87
C THR A 33 1.74 -5.54 1.74
N GLN A 34 2.03 -6.67 2.41
CA GLN A 34 3.35 -7.30 2.32
C GLN A 34 3.63 -7.75 0.89
N ALA A 35 2.62 -8.33 0.21
CA ALA A 35 2.70 -8.68 -1.22
C ALA A 35 3.10 -7.48 -2.10
N ALA A 36 2.46 -6.32 -1.88
CA ALA A 36 2.74 -5.11 -2.66
C ALA A 36 4.16 -4.60 -2.45
N TRP A 37 4.61 -4.46 -1.20
CA TRP A 37 5.94 -3.92 -0.90
C TRP A 37 7.08 -4.81 -1.38
N VAL A 38 6.97 -6.13 -1.24
CA VAL A 38 8.00 -7.05 -1.75
C VAL A 38 8.08 -7.00 -3.27
N THR A 39 6.93 -7.02 -3.95
CA THR A 39 6.90 -6.90 -5.42
C THR A 39 7.52 -5.57 -5.86
N CYS A 40 7.17 -4.46 -5.18
CA CYS A 40 7.73 -3.14 -5.46
C CYS A 40 9.26 -3.15 -5.38
N TRP A 41 9.84 -3.65 -4.28
CA TRP A 41 11.28 -3.72 -4.11
C TRP A 41 11.97 -4.58 -5.17
N LEU A 42 11.39 -5.73 -5.53
CA LEU A 42 11.96 -6.60 -6.57
C LEU A 42 11.97 -5.93 -7.95
N ILE A 43 10.90 -5.23 -8.31
CA ILE A 43 10.84 -4.48 -9.57
C ILE A 43 11.80 -3.30 -9.55
N VAL A 44 11.91 -2.56 -8.44
CA VAL A 44 12.87 -1.45 -8.30
C VAL A 44 14.30 -1.96 -8.45
N ILE A 45 14.66 -3.02 -7.73
CA ILE A 45 16.01 -3.61 -7.80
C ILE A 45 16.30 -4.13 -9.22
N GLY A 46 15.37 -4.90 -9.81
CA GLY A 46 15.54 -5.42 -11.17
C GLY A 46 15.67 -4.32 -12.21
N GLY A 47 14.85 -3.27 -12.10
CA GLY A 47 14.92 -2.07 -12.95
C GLY A 47 16.23 -1.31 -12.78
N THR A 48 16.72 -1.15 -11.55
CA THR A 48 18.03 -0.53 -11.28
C THR A 48 19.16 -1.35 -11.90
N VAL A 49 19.18 -2.68 -11.70
CA VAL A 49 20.21 -3.57 -12.30
C VAL A 49 20.16 -3.51 -13.83
N ALA A 50 18.95 -3.55 -14.42
CA ALA A 50 18.79 -3.43 -15.86
C ALA A 50 19.26 -2.07 -16.39
N GLY A 51 18.92 -0.98 -15.70
CA GLY A 51 19.34 0.37 -16.05
C GLY A 51 20.85 0.56 -15.98
N LEU A 52 21.52 0.01 -14.96
CA LEU A 52 22.98 -0.02 -14.88
C LEU A 52 23.58 -0.85 -16.01
N GLY A 53 22.96 -1.98 -16.37
CA GLY A 53 23.38 -2.79 -17.53
C GLY A 53 23.38 -1.99 -18.83
N VAL A 54 22.35 -1.18 -19.05
CA VAL A 54 22.28 -0.27 -20.21
C VAL A 54 23.34 0.83 -20.11
N ALA A 55 23.49 1.47 -18.94
CA ALA A 55 24.42 2.58 -18.74
C ALA A 55 25.89 2.19 -18.98
N PHE A 56 26.27 0.95 -18.65
CA PHE A 56 27.63 0.43 -18.86
C PHE A 56 27.80 -0.42 -20.13
N ALA A 57 26.79 -0.49 -21.00
CA ALA A 57 26.76 -1.35 -22.19
C ALA A 57 27.01 -2.85 -21.89
N TRP A 58 26.58 -3.32 -20.71
CA TRP A 58 26.68 -4.71 -20.27
C TRP A 58 25.38 -5.47 -20.54
N VAL A 59 25.30 -6.06 -21.73
CA VAL A 59 24.10 -6.76 -22.22
C VAL A 59 23.64 -7.87 -21.27
N TRP A 60 24.55 -8.64 -20.68
CA TRP A 60 24.20 -9.71 -19.75
C TRP A 60 23.53 -9.19 -18.46
N MET A 61 23.95 -8.00 -17.99
CA MET A 61 23.43 -7.39 -16.76
C MET A 61 22.01 -6.83 -16.99
N PHE A 62 21.72 -6.36 -18.20
CA PHE A 62 20.35 -6.01 -18.60
C PHE A 62 19.41 -7.22 -18.46
N TRP A 63 19.79 -8.37 -19.01
CA TRP A 63 18.98 -9.59 -18.92
C TRP A 63 18.86 -10.12 -17.50
N ALA A 64 19.92 -10.00 -16.69
CA ALA A 64 19.88 -10.33 -15.27
C ALA A 64 18.84 -9.47 -14.52
N GLY A 65 18.85 -8.15 -14.74
CA GLY A 65 17.86 -7.24 -14.16
C GLY A 65 16.43 -7.55 -14.60
N LEU A 66 16.23 -7.87 -15.88
CA LEU A 66 14.93 -8.30 -16.40
C LEU A 66 14.46 -9.61 -15.74
N GLY A 67 15.37 -10.56 -15.53
CA GLY A 67 15.09 -11.80 -14.80
C GLY A 67 14.60 -11.55 -13.37
N ILE A 68 15.21 -10.59 -12.66
CA ILE A 68 14.77 -10.18 -11.31
C ILE A 68 13.36 -9.60 -11.37
N CYS A 69 13.03 -8.78 -12.38
CA CYS A 69 11.67 -8.23 -12.53
C CYS A 69 10.63 -9.34 -12.71
N VAL A 70 10.89 -10.31 -13.59
CA VAL A 70 10.00 -11.45 -13.83
C VAL A 70 9.82 -12.26 -12.55
N LEU A 71 10.92 -12.56 -11.85
CA LEU A 71 10.85 -13.26 -10.56
C LEU A 71 10.03 -12.48 -9.52
N GLY A 72 10.16 -11.16 -9.50
CA GLY A 72 9.37 -10.27 -8.65
C GLY A 72 7.87 -10.39 -8.86
N LEU A 73 7.43 -10.47 -10.11
CA LEU A 73 6.01 -10.68 -10.45
C LEU A 73 5.53 -12.06 -9.99
N VAL A 74 6.34 -13.10 -10.17
CA VAL A 74 6.01 -14.47 -9.73
C VAL A 74 5.87 -14.52 -8.21
N ILE A 75 6.85 -14.01 -7.47
CA ILE A 75 6.82 -13.96 -6.00
C ILE A 75 5.62 -13.14 -5.51
N GLY A 76 5.35 -12.00 -6.13
CA GLY A 76 4.19 -11.16 -5.83
C GLY A 76 2.86 -11.89 -6.02
N GLY A 77 2.72 -12.63 -7.14
CA GLY A 77 1.56 -13.46 -7.44
C GLY A 77 1.36 -14.58 -6.42
N VAL A 78 2.42 -15.30 -6.07
CA VAL A 78 2.39 -16.37 -5.06
C VAL A 78 2.02 -15.81 -3.68
N MET A 79 2.58 -14.66 -3.30
CA MET A 79 2.27 -14.04 -2.03
C MET A 79 0.82 -13.51 -1.97
N LYS A 80 0.30 -13.02 -3.10
CA LYS A 80 -1.13 -12.68 -3.24
C LYS A 80 -2.01 -13.93 -3.06
N SER A 81 -1.68 -15.06 -3.68
CA SER A 81 -2.47 -16.29 -3.53
C SER A 81 -2.41 -16.87 -2.11
N MET A 82 -1.30 -16.67 -1.41
CA MET A 82 -1.17 -17.04 0.02
C MET A 82 -1.93 -16.09 0.97
N GLY A 83 -2.58 -15.04 0.46
CA GLY A 83 -3.43 -14.14 1.27
C GLY A 83 -2.71 -12.95 1.89
N PHE A 84 -1.46 -12.67 1.49
CA PHE A 84 -0.71 -11.48 1.92
C PHE A 84 -1.00 -10.24 1.06
N GLY A 85 -1.80 -10.38 0.00
CA GLY A 85 -2.32 -9.28 -0.80
C GLY A 85 -3.57 -8.65 -0.20
N GLN A 86 -4.07 -7.58 -0.83
CA GLN A 86 -5.29 -6.89 -0.43
C GLN A 86 -6.49 -7.85 -0.42
N GLY A 87 -7.26 -7.87 0.66
CA GLY A 87 -8.43 -8.76 0.80
C GLY A 87 -8.08 -10.23 1.02
N GLY A 88 -6.81 -10.56 1.22
CA GLY A 88 -6.38 -11.90 1.60
C GLY A 88 -6.57 -12.19 3.09
N ALA A 89 -6.57 -13.47 3.46
CA ALA A 89 -6.83 -13.90 4.83
C ALA A 89 -5.89 -13.24 5.86
N ALA A 90 -4.60 -13.08 5.53
CA ALA A 90 -3.61 -12.46 6.41
C ALA A 90 -3.83 -10.95 6.56
N THR A 91 -4.23 -10.25 5.49
CA THR A 91 -4.49 -8.80 5.56
C THR A 91 -5.79 -8.49 6.28
N ILE A 92 -6.83 -9.30 6.10
CA ILE A 92 -8.10 -9.20 6.86
C ILE A 92 -7.86 -9.47 8.35
N ALA A 93 -7.07 -10.49 8.70
CA ALA A 93 -6.75 -10.78 10.10
C ALA A 93 -6.01 -9.61 10.79
N ARG A 94 -5.12 -8.94 10.06
CA ARG A 94 -4.39 -7.75 10.55
C ARG A 94 -5.29 -6.52 10.66
N GLU A 95 -6.26 -6.37 9.77
CA GLU A 95 -7.28 -5.33 9.86
C GLU A 95 -8.16 -5.50 11.10
N LYS A 96 -8.60 -6.72 11.42
CA LYS A 96 -9.38 -6.98 12.65
C LYS A 96 -8.66 -6.60 13.94
N THR A 97 -7.32 -6.72 13.96
CA THR A 97 -6.51 -6.37 15.14
C THR A 97 -6.24 -4.87 15.25
N HIS A 98 -6.15 -4.15 14.13
CA HIS A 98 -5.78 -2.73 14.09
C HIS A 98 -6.91 -1.77 13.69
N GLY A 99 -8.10 -2.28 13.36
CA GLY A 99 -9.27 -1.48 12.95
C GLY A 99 -10.24 -1.16 14.09
N GLY A 100 -9.94 -1.56 15.32
CA GLY A 100 -10.78 -1.33 16.51
C GLY A 100 -10.38 -0.08 17.32
N HIS A 101 -9.87 0.97 16.67
CA HIS A 101 -9.47 2.22 17.31
C HIS A 101 -10.44 3.35 16.97
#